data_AF-A0A1Z5J9P0-F1
#
_entry.id   AF-A0A1Z5J9P0-F1
#
_cell.length_a   1.000
_cell.length_b   1.000
_cell.length_c   1.000
_cell.angle_alpha   90.00
_cell.angle_beta   90.00
_cell.angle_gamma   90.00
#
_symmetry.space_group_name_H-M   'P 1'
#
loop_
_entity.id
_entity.type
_entity.pdbx_description
1 polymer ?
#
loop_
_entity_poly.entity_id
_entity_poly.type
_entity_poly.pdbx_seq_one_letter_code
_entity_poly.pdbx_strand_id
1 'polypeptide(L)'
;MAVVTRQSSAKRSRPAMRRQSVENLTVGLPLTRLHRLLDETLPQFDRPLAVAAANAYSDLLTRRDDGRDDLVRIDDVLSAFLNNNRYKPKAEIIFEVHFLQGMIRDSLYHTEEARMSYTRALWIASCTQSIPQMKLASTLHHLAKTYAQTGNYVEATKLLGKALTEYESCQMSEKHACMEDARQCYRISLEKQLGNQLTRSAVHRLSRIFEESESEQPAL
;
A
#
# COMPACT_ATOMS: atom_id res chain seq x y z
N MET A 1 -30.51 32.40 -42.12
CA MET A 1 -29.21 32.40 -41.42
C MET A 1 -29.44 31.92 -40.00
N ALA A 2 -29.12 30.65 -39.69
CA ALA A 2 -29.23 30.08 -38.36
C ALA A 2 -27.85 29.57 -37.95
N VAL A 3 -27.23 30.23 -36.98
CA VAL A 3 -25.90 29.88 -36.45
C VAL A 3 -26.12 28.90 -35.31
N VAL A 4 -25.84 27.62 -35.57
CA VAL A 4 -25.78 26.57 -34.54
C VAL A 4 -24.42 26.68 -33.84
N THR A 5 -24.43 27.14 -32.59
CA THR A 5 -23.26 27.20 -31.72
C THR A 5 -22.97 25.79 -31.19
N ARG A 6 -21.95 25.11 -31.72
CA ARG A 6 -21.43 23.86 -31.15
C ARG A 6 -20.59 24.19 -29.91
N GLN A 7 -21.10 23.84 -28.74
CA GLN A 7 -20.29 23.78 -27.52
C GLN A 7 -19.28 22.63 -27.64
N SER A 8 -18.01 23.00 -27.69
CA SER A 8 -16.85 22.12 -27.62
C SER A 8 -16.73 21.55 -26.20
N SER A 9 -17.07 20.28 -26.01
CA SER A 9 -16.77 19.54 -24.78
C SER A 9 -15.26 19.27 -24.72
N ALA A 10 -14.53 20.08 -23.97
CA ALA A 10 -13.12 19.87 -23.66
C ALA A 10 -12.94 18.54 -22.91
N LYS A 11 -12.43 17.53 -23.61
CA LYS A 11 -11.95 16.28 -23.01
C LYS A 11 -10.81 16.64 -22.04
N ARG A 12 -11.06 16.54 -20.74
CA ARG A 12 -10.01 16.53 -19.71
C ARG A 12 -9.08 15.35 -19.99
N SER A 13 -7.93 15.66 -20.59
CA SER A 13 -6.84 14.71 -20.76
C SER A 13 -6.32 14.30 -19.39
N ARG A 14 -6.47 13.02 -19.02
CA ARG A 14 -5.80 12.43 -17.87
C ARG A 14 -4.29 12.45 -18.15
N PRO A 15 -3.43 12.78 -17.17
CA PRO A 15 -1.99 12.81 -17.39
C PRO A 15 -1.52 11.41 -17.81
N ALA A 16 -0.72 11.35 -18.89
CA ALA A 16 -0.15 10.12 -19.41
C ALA A 16 0.81 9.53 -18.36
N MET A 17 0.31 8.55 -17.61
CA MET A 17 1.06 7.85 -16.58
C MET A 17 2.08 6.93 -17.25
N ARG A 18 3.36 7.13 -16.92
CA ARG A 18 4.50 6.46 -17.53
C ARG A 18 4.37 4.94 -17.33
N ARG A 19 4.32 4.17 -18.44
CA ARG A 19 4.30 2.69 -18.42
C ARG A 19 5.51 2.19 -17.64
N GLN A 20 5.28 1.49 -16.53
CA GLN A 20 6.31 0.76 -15.80
C GLN A 20 6.38 -0.66 -16.36
N SER A 21 7.58 -1.23 -16.47
CA SER A 21 7.76 -2.65 -16.82
C SER A 21 7.16 -3.56 -15.73
N VAL A 22 6.73 -4.78 -16.09
CA VAL A 22 6.28 -5.82 -15.14
C VAL A 22 7.29 -6.00 -14.01
N GLU A 23 8.58 -5.95 -14.33
CA GLU A 23 9.65 -6.03 -13.34
C GLU A 23 9.45 -4.97 -12.26
N ASN A 24 9.17 -3.71 -12.60
CA ASN A 24 8.94 -2.64 -11.63
C ASN A 24 7.60 -2.75 -10.87
N LEU A 25 6.57 -3.37 -11.46
CA LEU A 25 5.25 -3.56 -10.84
C LEU A 25 5.16 -4.83 -9.97
N THR A 26 6.09 -5.77 -10.19
CA THR A 26 6.22 -7.02 -9.44
C THR A 26 7.45 -7.06 -8.53
N VAL A 27 8.34 -6.05 -8.57
CA VAL A 27 9.46 -5.92 -7.62
C VAL A 27 8.89 -5.97 -6.19
N GLY A 28 9.29 -7.01 -5.48
CA GLY A 28 8.88 -7.27 -4.10
C GLY A 28 7.63 -8.13 -3.94
N LEU A 29 6.81 -8.34 -4.98
CA LEU A 29 5.69 -9.29 -4.92
C LEU A 29 6.23 -10.72 -4.84
N PRO A 30 5.91 -11.50 -3.80
CA PRO A 30 6.43 -12.84 -3.68
C PRO A 30 5.60 -13.79 -4.56
N LEU A 31 5.89 -13.81 -5.87
CA LEU A 31 5.14 -14.57 -6.89
C LEU A 31 5.01 -16.07 -6.53
N THR A 32 6.05 -16.68 -5.97
CA THR A 32 6.01 -18.06 -5.48
C THR A 32 5.00 -18.27 -4.33
N ARG A 33 4.85 -17.28 -3.44
CA ARG A 33 3.87 -17.33 -2.33
C ARG A 33 2.45 -17.14 -2.87
N LEU A 34 2.29 -16.22 -3.82
CA LEU A 34 1.04 -16.01 -4.53
C LEU A 34 0.59 -17.28 -5.28
N HIS A 35 1.50 -17.94 -6.00
CA HIS A 35 1.21 -19.20 -6.70
C HIS A 35 0.68 -20.28 -5.76
N ARG A 36 1.39 -20.53 -4.66
CA ARG A 36 1.00 -21.54 -3.67
C ARG A 36 -0.37 -21.23 -3.06
N LEU A 37 -0.61 -19.96 -2.74
CA LEU A 37 -1.89 -19.53 -2.21
C LEU A 37 -3.01 -19.74 -3.23
N LEU A 38 -2.77 -19.39 -4.49
CA LEU A 38 -3.71 -19.68 -5.57
C LEU A 38 -3.96 -21.20 -5.64
N ASP A 39 -2.95 -22.05 -5.71
CA ASP A 39 -3.14 -23.51 -5.75
C ASP A 39 -3.95 -24.06 -4.56
N GLU A 40 -3.75 -23.53 -3.35
CA GLU A 40 -4.50 -23.93 -2.15
C GLU A 40 -5.96 -23.45 -2.15
N THR A 41 -6.22 -22.29 -2.77
CA THR A 41 -7.53 -21.63 -2.74
C THR A 41 -8.39 -21.94 -3.97
N LEU A 42 -7.77 -22.13 -5.14
CA LEU A 42 -8.37 -22.42 -6.44
C LEU A 42 -9.37 -23.58 -6.42
N PRO A 43 -9.09 -24.74 -5.78
CA PRO A 43 -10.04 -25.86 -5.73
C PRO A 43 -11.35 -25.55 -5.00
N GLN A 44 -11.39 -24.45 -4.24
CA GLN A 44 -12.51 -24.07 -3.39
C GLN A 44 -13.41 -23.02 -4.04
N PHE A 45 -13.01 -22.54 -5.22
CA PHE A 45 -13.75 -21.59 -6.04
C PHE A 45 -14.61 -22.26 -7.08
N ASP A 46 -15.53 -21.48 -7.65
CA ASP A 46 -16.17 -21.85 -8.89
C ASP A 46 -15.11 -21.96 -10.01
N ARG A 47 -15.25 -22.99 -10.86
CA ARG A 47 -14.28 -23.37 -11.89
C ARG A 47 -13.88 -22.22 -12.82
N PRO A 48 -14.79 -21.30 -13.23
CA PRO A 48 -14.43 -20.16 -14.08
C PRO A 48 -13.48 -19.17 -13.40
N LEU A 49 -13.71 -18.84 -12.12
CA LEU A 49 -12.87 -17.92 -11.37
C LEU A 49 -11.49 -18.52 -11.11
N ALA A 50 -11.45 -19.84 -10.87
CA ALA A 50 -10.22 -20.56 -10.69
C ALA A 50 -9.33 -20.54 -11.95
N VAL A 51 -9.94 -20.81 -13.11
CA VAL A 51 -9.25 -20.72 -14.41
C VAL A 51 -8.80 -19.29 -14.71
N ALA A 52 -9.62 -18.28 -14.39
CA ALA A 52 -9.26 -16.89 -14.59
C ALA A 52 -8.02 -16.48 -13.77
N ALA A 53 -7.92 -16.89 -12.50
CA ALA A 53 -6.77 -16.57 -11.67
C ALA A 53 -5.50 -17.30 -12.12
N ALA A 54 -5.61 -18.59 -12.47
CA ALA A 54 -4.48 -19.36 -12.98
C ALA A 54 -3.94 -18.75 -14.28
N ASN A 55 -4.83 -18.31 -15.18
CA ASN A 55 -4.46 -17.63 -16.41
C ASN A 55 -3.83 -16.27 -16.14
N ALA A 56 -4.40 -15.44 -15.26
CA ALA A 56 -3.82 -14.14 -14.90
C ALA A 56 -2.43 -14.29 -14.26
N TYR A 57 -2.24 -15.30 -13.40
CA TYR A 57 -0.93 -15.61 -12.83
C TYR A 57 0.08 -16.07 -13.89
N SER A 58 -0.34 -16.94 -14.82
CA SER A 58 0.50 -17.38 -15.94
C SER A 58 0.84 -16.22 -16.89
N ASP A 59 -0.11 -15.33 -17.17
CA ASP A 59 0.08 -14.14 -18.00
C ASP A 59 1.09 -13.18 -17.34
N LEU A 60 0.96 -12.95 -16.02
CA LEU A 60 1.89 -12.11 -15.25
C LEU A 60 3.34 -12.62 -15.33
N LEU A 61 3.54 -13.95 -15.40
CA LEU A 61 4.85 -14.56 -15.52
C LEU A 61 5.45 -14.52 -16.93
N THR A 62 4.63 -14.33 -17.96
CA THR A 62 5.04 -14.57 -19.36
C THR A 62 5.02 -13.32 -20.25
N ARG A 63 4.33 -12.24 -19.86
CA ARG A 63 4.15 -11.04 -20.69
C ARG A 63 5.19 -9.93 -20.45
N ARG A 64 5.34 -9.02 -21.44
CA ARG A 64 6.29 -7.87 -21.43
C ARG A 64 5.61 -6.50 -21.21
N ASP A 65 4.29 -6.47 -21.31
CA ASP A 65 3.38 -5.34 -21.07
C ASP A 65 3.18 -5.11 -19.57
N ASP A 66 2.64 -3.98 -19.10
CA ASP A 66 2.78 -3.55 -17.69
C ASP A 66 2.15 -4.47 -16.61
N GLY A 67 1.43 -5.55 -16.97
CA GLY A 67 0.94 -6.56 -16.03
C GLY A 67 -0.13 -6.05 -15.03
N ARG A 68 -0.60 -4.81 -15.18
CA ARG A 68 -1.59 -4.21 -14.26
C ARG A 68 -2.92 -4.93 -14.31
N ASP A 69 -3.40 -5.27 -15.50
CA ASP A 69 -4.68 -5.97 -15.67
C ASP A 69 -4.66 -7.35 -15.01
N ASP A 70 -3.51 -8.04 -15.05
CA ASP A 70 -3.35 -9.34 -14.40
C ASP A 70 -3.32 -9.19 -12.87
N LEU A 71 -2.66 -8.16 -12.35
CA LEU A 71 -2.68 -7.82 -10.93
C LEU A 71 -4.10 -7.49 -10.44
N VAL A 72 -4.90 -6.76 -11.22
CA VAL A 72 -6.31 -6.48 -10.90
C VAL A 72 -7.11 -7.77 -10.84
N ARG A 73 -6.98 -8.66 -11.83
CA ARG A 73 -7.66 -9.96 -11.84
C ARG A 73 -7.28 -10.82 -10.65
N ILE A 74 -6.01 -10.80 -10.24
CA ILE A 74 -5.54 -11.51 -9.04
C ILE A 74 -6.19 -10.91 -7.78
N ASP A 75 -6.24 -9.58 -7.64
CA ASP A 75 -6.92 -8.93 -6.49
C ASP A 75 -8.41 -9.25 -6.43
N ASP A 76 -9.09 -9.34 -7.58
CA ASP A 76 -10.50 -9.75 -7.67
C ASP A 76 -10.72 -11.17 -7.17
N VAL A 77 -9.85 -12.11 -7.56
CA VAL A 77 -9.90 -13.50 -7.09
C VAL A 77 -9.65 -13.56 -5.59
N LEU A 78 -8.63 -12.86 -5.09
CA LEU A 78 -8.34 -12.78 -3.66
C LEU A 78 -9.49 -12.15 -2.86
N SER A 79 -10.18 -11.16 -3.42
CA SER A 79 -11.37 -10.56 -2.82
C SER A 79 -12.55 -11.53 -2.78
N ALA A 80 -12.77 -12.26 -3.87
CA ALA A 80 -13.79 -13.30 -3.93
C ALA A 80 -13.51 -14.44 -2.94
N PHE A 81 -12.23 -14.77 -2.70
CA PHE A 81 -11.83 -15.76 -1.69
C PHE A 81 -12.36 -15.40 -0.31
N LEU A 82 -12.09 -14.17 0.12
CA LEU A 82 -12.43 -13.68 1.46
C LEU A 82 -13.94 -13.53 1.65
N ASN A 83 -14.67 -13.26 0.57
CA ASN A 83 -16.13 -13.13 0.58
C ASN A 83 -16.85 -14.49 0.47
N ASN A 84 -16.12 -15.58 0.25
CA ASN A 84 -16.72 -16.91 0.13
C ASN A 84 -17.06 -17.50 1.50
N ASN A 85 -18.32 -17.37 1.90
CA ASN A 85 -18.83 -17.86 3.18
C ASN A 85 -18.91 -19.40 3.29
N ARG A 86 -18.66 -20.16 2.22
CA ARG A 86 -18.76 -21.63 2.23
C ARG A 86 -17.53 -22.29 2.84
N TYR A 87 -16.39 -21.62 2.79
CA TYR A 87 -15.14 -22.12 3.33
C TYR A 87 -14.69 -21.23 4.49
N LYS A 88 -14.11 -21.85 5.52
CA LYS A 88 -13.52 -21.15 6.66
C LYS A 88 -12.01 -21.36 6.61
N PRO A 89 -11.26 -20.46 5.93
CA PRO A 89 -9.82 -20.59 5.83
C PRO A 89 -9.15 -20.50 7.19
N LYS A 90 -8.02 -21.19 7.33
CA LYS A 90 -7.13 -20.98 8.48
C LYS A 90 -6.60 -19.54 8.48
N ALA A 91 -6.31 -19.01 9.66
CA ALA A 91 -5.87 -17.63 9.82
C ALA A 91 -4.62 -17.28 9.00
N GLU A 92 -3.71 -18.23 8.79
CA GLU A 92 -2.49 -18.05 7.99
C GLU A 92 -2.81 -17.73 6.53
N ILE A 93 -3.85 -18.35 5.97
CA ILE A 93 -4.30 -18.12 4.60
C ILE A 93 -4.98 -16.75 4.53
N ILE A 94 -5.84 -16.41 5.48
CA ILE A 94 -6.52 -15.09 5.52
C ILE A 94 -5.50 -13.96 5.65
N PHE A 95 -4.50 -14.14 6.52
CA PHE A 95 -3.36 -13.22 6.62
C PHE A 95 -2.69 -13.05 5.27
N GLU A 96 -2.34 -14.16 4.61
CA GLU A 96 -1.57 -14.14 3.37
C GLU A 96 -2.33 -13.42 2.27
N VAL A 97 -3.64 -13.68 2.16
CA VAL A 97 -4.52 -13.02 1.20
C VAL A 97 -4.52 -11.52 1.45
N HIS A 98 -4.81 -11.05 2.66
CA HIS A 98 -4.82 -9.61 2.95
C HIS A 98 -3.45 -8.96 2.75
N PHE A 99 -2.36 -9.63 3.11
CA PHE A 99 -1.02 -9.11 2.91
C PHE A 99 -0.73 -8.93 1.41
N LEU A 100 -1.00 -9.94 0.58
CA LEU A 100 -0.80 -9.89 -0.86
C LEU A 100 -1.70 -8.86 -1.54
N GLN A 101 -2.98 -8.76 -1.14
CA GLN A 101 -3.86 -7.69 -1.62
C GLN A 101 -3.29 -6.31 -1.31
N GLY A 102 -2.71 -6.14 -0.11
CA GLY A 102 -2.01 -4.90 0.25
C GLY A 102 -0.89 -4.58 -0.74
N MET A 103 -0.05 -5.57 -1.06
CA MET A 103 1.07 -5.40 -1.99
C MET A 103 0.62 -5.11 -3.42
N ILE A 104 -0.38 -5.84 -3.90
CA ILE A 104 -0.96 -5.67 -5.24
C ILE A 104 -1.59 -4.28 -5.36
N ARG A 105 -2.36 -3.84 -4.36
CA ARG A 105 -3.00 -2.53 -4.38
C ARG A 105 -1.99 -1.39 -4.28
N ASP A 106 -0.93 -1.57 -3.49
CA ASP A 106 0.17 -0.60 -3.39
C ASP A 106 0.88 -0.45 -4.75
N SER A 107 1.16 -1.55 -5.45
CA SER A 107 1.77 -1.50 -6.80
C SER A 107 0.82 -0.91 -7.86
N LEU A 108 -0.50 -1.04 -7.67
CA LEU A 108 -1.53 -0.39 -8.49
C LEU A 108 -1.81 1.06 -8.09
N TYR A 109 -1.09 1.64 -7.11
CA TYR A 109 -1.29 3.00 -6.59
C TYR A 109 -2.66 3.22 -5.90
N HIS A 110 -3.29 2.15 -5.44
CA HIS A 110 -4.50 2.17 -4.61
C HIS A 110 -4.11 2.21 -3.13
N THR A 111 -3.42 3.28 -2.72
CA THR A 111 -2.77 3.38 -1.40
C THR A 111 -3.74 3.23 -0.23
N GLU A 112 -4.99 3.70 -0.36
CA GLU A 112 -6.00 3.60 0.69
C GLU A 112 -6.48 2.16 0.89
N GLU A 113 -6.81 1.48 -0.21
CA GLU A 113 -7.21 0.08 -0.20
C GLU A 113 -6.06 -0.83 0.22
N ALA A 114 -4.82 -0.50 -0.15
CA ALA A 114 -3.62 -1.17 0.32
C ALA A 114 -3.47 -1.05 1.83
N ARG A 115 -3.61 0.17 2.37
CA ARG A 115 -3.56 0.45 3.80
C ARG A 115 -4.61 -0.34 4.58
N MET A 116 -5.84 -0.43 4.07
CA MET A 116 -6.90 -1.24 4.66
C MET A 116 -6.52 -2.73 4.69
N SER A 117 -6.01 -3.26 3.57
CA SER A 117 -5.56 -4.65 3.48
C SER A 117 -4.42 -4.96 4.45
N TYR A 118 -3.39 -4.11 4.52
CA TYR A 118 -2.30 -4.28 5.49
C TYR A 118 -2.77 -4.16 6.94
N THR A 119 -3.75 -3.28 7.23
CA THR A 119 -4.32 -3.17 8.59
C THR A 119 -5.03 -4.46 9.00
N ARG A 120 -5.77 -5.09 8.09
CA ARG A 120 -6.39 -6.40 8.34
C ARG A 120 -5.34 -7.49 8.53
N ALA A 121 -4.33 -7.55 7.67
CA ALA A 121 -3.22 -8.48 7.83
C ALA A 121 -2.50 -8.29 9.17
N LEU A 122 -2.29 -7.04 9.60
CA LEU A 122 -1.66 -6.72 10.88
C LEU A 122 -2.48 -7.22 12.06
N TRP A 123 -3.81 -7.04 12.02
CA TRP A 123 -4.70 -7.55 13.05
C TRP A 123 -4.60 -9.08 13.16
N ILE A 124 -4.67 -9.80 12.04
CA ILE A 124 -4.57 -11.27 12.03
C ILE A 124 -3.21 -11.71 12.57
N ALA A 125 -2.11 -11.11 12.10
CA ALA A 125 -0.76 -11.40 12.57
C ALA A 125 -0.58 -11.15 14.07
N SER A 126 -1.21 -10.10 14.61
CA SER A 126 -1.12 -9.75 16.03
C SER A 126 -1.93 -10.68 16.93
N CYS A 127 -3.00 -11.29 16.40
CA CYS A 127 -3.90 -12.15 17.16
C CYS A 127 -3.65 -13.65 16.95
N THR A 128 -2.72 -14.04 16.07
CA THR A 128 -2.52 -15.44 15.69
C THR A 128 -1.08 -15.90 15.97
N GLN A 129 -0.90 -16.74 16.99
CA GLN A 129 0.42 -17.20 17.43
C GLN A 129 1.18 -18.01 16.38
N SER A 130 0.49 -18.70 15.46
CA SER A 130 1.12 -19.47 14.39
C SER A 130 1.70 -18.59 13.27
N ILE A 131 1.39 -17.29 13.23
CA ILE A 131 1.96 -16.37 12.26
C ILE A 131 3.34 -15.94 12.75
N PRO A 132 4.43 -16.17 11.97
CA PRO A 132 5.76 -15.79 12.39
C PRO A 132 5.90 -14.29 12.62
N GLN A 133 6.66 -13.91 13.65
CA GLN A 133 6.98 -12.52 13.98
C GLN A 133 7.59 -11.74 12.79
N MET A 134 8.33 -12.43 11.92
CA MET A 134 8.84 -11.86 10.66
C MET A 134 7.74 -11.32 9.75
N LYS A 135 6.59 -12.00 9.68
CA LYS A 135 5.43 -11.56 8.88
C LYS A 135 4.77 -10.34 9.52
N LEU A 136 4.75 -10.27 10.85
CA LEU A 136 4.30 -9.08 11.59
C LEU A 136 5.18 -7.87 11.27
N ALA A 137 6.51 -8.02 11.35
CA ALA A 137 7.49 -6.98 11.03
C ALA A 137 7.31 -6.45 9.60
N SER A 138 7.19 -7.36 8.62
CA SER A 138 6.95 -7.00 7.22
C SER A 138 5.63 -6.26 7.03
N THR A 139 4.55 -6.69 7.69
CA THR A 139 3.25 -6.02 7.59
C THR A 139 3.30 -4.61 8.16
N LEU A 140 3.96 -4.41 9.31
CA LEU A 140 4.18 -3.09 9.89
C LEU A 140 4.96 -2.16 8.95
N HIS A 141 6.03 -2.68 8.35
CA HIS A 141 6.85 -1.95 7.39
C HIS A 141 6.02 -1.50 6.17
N HIS A 142 5.29 -2.40 5.53
CA HIS A 142 4.47 -2.06 4.36
C HIS A 142 3.33 -1.10 4.71
N LEU A 143 2.65 -1.30 5.84
CA LEU A 143 1.63 -0.37 6.32
C LEU A 143 2.21 1.04 6.53
N ALA A 144 3.41 1.14 7.10
CA ALA A 144 4.07 2.42 7.28
C ALA A 144 4.39 3.14 5.96
N LYS A 145 4.80 2.40 4.92
CA LYS A 145 5.02 2.95 3.58
C LYS A 145 3.75 3.58 3.02
N THR A 146 2.58 2.95 3.22
CA THR A 146 1.29 3.54 2.79
C THR A 146 0.96 4.85 3.53
N TYR A 147 1.32 4.97 4.82
CA TYR A 147 1.20 6.22 5.56
C TYR A 147 2.18 7.30 5.05
N ALA A 148 3.41 6.92 4.72
CA ALA A 148 4.38 7.85 4.16
C ALA A 148 3.96 8.38 2.77
N GLN A 149 3.39 7.52 1.92
CA GLN A 149 2.86 7.89 0.60
C GLN A 149 1.72 8.92 0.68
N THR A 150 0.90 8.86 1.73
CA THR A 150 -0.21 9.82 1.98
C THR A 150 0.24 11.04 2.79
N GLY A 151 1.54 11.18 3.08
CA GLY A 151 2.10 12.32 3.81
C GLY A 151 1.93 12.25 5.33
N ASN A 152 1.37 11.16 5.86
CA ASN A 152 1.27 10.94 7.31
C ASN A 152 2.58 10.37 7.87
N TYR A 153 3.61 11.22 7.89
CA TYR A 153 4.95 10.83 8.31
C TYR A 153 5.06 10.48 9.81
N VAL A 154 4.13 10.98 10.64
CA VAL A 154 4.11 10.67 12.09
C VAL A 154 3.78 9.20 12.32
N GLU A 155 2.68 8.72 11.73
CA GLU A 155 2.32 7.30 11.85
C GLU A 155 3.30 6.41 11.09
N ALA A 156 3.82 6.86 9.93
CA ALA A 156 4.85 6.12 9.21
C ALA A 156 6.10 5.87 10.07
N THR A 157 6.65 6.92 10.70
CA THR A 157 7.85 6.83 11.53
C THR A 157 7.63 5.90 12.72
N LYS A 158 6.49 6.01 13.40
CA LYS A 158 6.12 5.14 14.53
C LYS A 158 6.03 3.66 14.12
N LEU A 159 5.39 3.36 12.99
CA LEU A 159 5.24 1.99 12.50
C LEU A 159 6.56 1.42 11.98
N LEU A 160 7.39 2.22 11.32
CA LEU A 160 8.73 1.82 10.88
C LEU A 160 9.65 1.51 12.07
N GLY A 161 9.59 2.32 13.13
CA GLY A 161 10.31 2.04 14.38
C GLY A 161 9.93 0.69 14.96
N LYS A 162 8.62 0.37 15.03
CA LYS A 162 8.15 -0.95 15.45
C LYS A 162 8.65 -2.06 14.52
N ALA A 163 8.53 -1.88 13.21
CA ALA A 163 8.98 -2.88 12.24
C ALA A 163 10.48 -3.21 12.40
N LEU A 164 11.32 -2.19 12.63
CA LEU A 164 12.76 -2.36 12.90
C LEU A 164 13.02 -3.16 14.18
N THR A 165 12.32 -2.84 15.28
CA THR A 165 12.43 -3.61 16.53
C THR A 165 12.03 -5.07 16.35
N GLU A 166 10.97 -5.34 15.56
CA GLU A 166 10.55 -6.71 15.27
C GLU A 166 11.57 -7.45 14.38
N TYR A 167 12.16 -6.78 13.38
CA TYR A 167 13.22 -7.37 12.56
C TYR A 167 14.48 -7.70 13.39
N GLU A 168 14.87 -6.81 14.30
CA GLU A 168 15.98 -7.03 15.24
C GLU A 168 15.70 -8.21 16.18
N SER A 169 14.47 -8.30 16.69
CA SER A 169 14.03 -9.42 17.54
C SER A 169 14.07 -10.76 16.81
N CYS A 170 13.84 -10.75 15.50
CA CYS A 170 13.98 -11.92 14.65
C CYS A 170 15.43 -12.25 14.25
N GLN A 171 16.43 -11.56 14.84
CA GLN A 171 17.85 -11.71 14.53
C GLN A 171 18.17 -11.51 13.04
N MET A 172 17.42 -10.63 12.37
CA MET A 172 17.67 -10.33 10.97
C MET A 172 19.04 -9.65 10.82
N SER A 173 19.81 -10.06 9.81
CA SER A 173 21.07 -9.37 9.48
C SER A 173 20.81 -7.91 9.16
N GLU A 174 21.66 -7.01 9.68
CA GLU A 174 21.56 -5.57 9.40
C GLU A 174 21.64 -5.23 7.91
N LYS A 175 22.32 -6.07 7.13
CA LYS A 175 22.48 -5.93 5.68
C LYS A 175 21.36 -6.60 4.89
N HIS A 176 20.35 -7.14 5.56
CA HIS A 176 19.22 -7.74 4.87
C HIS A 176 18.39 -6.64 4.20
N ALA A 177 18.01 -6.82 2.93
CA ALA A 177 17.36 -5.79 2.13
C ALA A 177 16.11 -5.16 2.79
N CYS A 178 15.32 -5.95 3.54
CA CYS A 178 14.16 -5.42 4.24
C CYS A 178 14.51 -4.51 5.44
N MET A 179 15.64 -4.76 6.11
CA MET A 179 16.15 -3.91 7.19
C MET A 179 16.65 -2.60 6.61
N GLU A 180 17.40 -2.65 5.51
CA GLU A 180 17.91 -1.47 4.83
C GLU A 180 16.77 -0.59 4.29
N ASP A 181 15.78 -1.19 3.61
CA ASP A 181 14.61 -0.46 3.11
C ASP A 181 13.81 0.18 4.27
N ALA A 182 13.60 -0.55 5.37
CA ALA A 182 12.90 -0.02 6.54
C ALA A 182 13.66 1.14 7.21
N ARG A 183 14.99 1.02 7.37
CA ARG A 183 15.84 2.10 7.93
C ARG A 183 15.82 3.33 7.04
N GLN A 184 15.90 3.13 5.71
CA GLN A 184 15.85 4.23 4.76
C GLN A 184 14.48 4.92 4.77
N CYS A 185 13.39 4.16 4.75
CA CYS A 185 12.04 4.69 4.86
C CYS A 185 11.83 5.45 6.18
N TYR A 186 12.39 4.95 7.29
CA TYR A 186 12.33 5.60 8.60
C TYR A 186 13.02 6.96 8.57
N ARG A 187 14.25 7.01 8.07
CA ARG A 187 15.02 8.25 7.93
C ARG A 187 14.28 9.30 7.11
N ILE A 188 13.78 8.92 5.92
CA ILE A 188 13.04 9.83 5.04
C ILE A 188 11.77 10.35 5.72
N SER A 189 11.01 9.47 6.38
CA SER A 189 9.77 9.85 7.06
C SER A 189 10.04 10.80 8.22
N LEU A 190 11.10 10.54 9.01
CA LEU A 190 11.51 11.39 10.12
C LEU A 190 11.94 12.79 9.64
N GLU A 191 12.75 12.87 8.58
CA GLU A 191 13.15 14.15 7.97
C GLU A 191 11.93 14.97 7.52
N LYS A 192 10.98 14.33 6.85
CA LYS A 192 9.73 14.97 6.39
C LYS A 192 8.85 15.40 7.57
N GLN A 193 8.76 14.59 8.61
CA GLN A 193 8.03 14.93 9.84
C GLN A 193 8.62 16.19 10.50
N LEU A 194 9.95 16.23 10.69
CA LEU A 194 10.63 17.37 11.31
C LEU A 194 10.49 18.65 10.46
N GLY A 195 10.66 18.53 9.13
CA GLY A 195 10.44 19.64 8.22
C GLY A 195 9.02 20.20 8.31
N ASN A 196 8.00 19.34 8.37
CA ASN A 196 6.61 19.76 8.53
C ASN A 196 6.35 20.47 9.87
N GLN A 197 6.98 20.01 10.95
CA GLN A 197 6.87 20.64 12.27
C GLN A 197 7.50 22.04 12.29
N LEU A 198 8.69 22.19 11.69
CA LEU A 198 9.38 23.48 11.58
C LEU A 198 8.55 24.49 10.79
N THR A 199 8.01 24.08 9.65
CA THR A 199 7.14 24.95 8.82
C THR A 199 5.90 25.38 9.58
N ARG A 200 5.22 24.46 10.29
CA ARG A 200 4.04 24.80 11.10
C ARG A 200 4.36 25.79 12.21
N SER A 201 5.48 25.60 12.90
CA SER A 201 5.95 26.51 13.95
C SER A 201 6.23 27.91 13.39
N ALA A 202 6.90 28.00 12.23
CA ALA A 202 7.15 29.27 11.56
C ALA A 202 5.85 29.98 11.16
N VAL A 203 4.91 29.27 10.54
CA VAL A 203 3.60 29.82 10.16
C VAL A 203 2.83 30.33 11.38
N HIS A 204 2.75 29.54 12.45
CA HIS A 204 2.08 29.95 13.68
C HIS A 204 2.69 31.22 14.29
N ARG A 205 4.03 31.33 14.31
CA ARG A 205 4.71 32.53 14.81
C ARG A 205 4.40 33.76 13.95
N LEU A 206 4.36 33.61 12.63
CA LEU A 206 4.02 34.71 11.72
C LEU A 206 2.55 35.14 11.89
N SER A 207 1.61 34.20 11.98
CA SER A 207 0.19 34.51 12.24
C SER A 207 0.01 35.34 13.51
N ARG A 208 0.70 34.99 14.60
CA ARG A 208 0.62 35.74 15.85
C ARG A 208 1.13 37.18 15.72
N ILE A 209 2.21 37.40 14.96
CA ILE A 209 2.75 38.74 14.68
C ILE A 209 1.73 39.58 13.89
N PHE A 210 1.05 38.98 12.91
CA PHE A 210 0.02 39.68 12.14
C PHE A 210 -1.21 40.04 13.01
N GLU A 211 -1.69 39.13 13.84
CA GLU A 211 -2.81 39.38 14.77
C GLU A 211 -2.47 40.48 15.79
N GLU A 212 -1.26 40.46 16.35
CA GLU A 212 -0.76 41.51 17.24
C GLU A 212 -0.73 42.88 16.51
N SER A 213 -0.28 42.92 15.24
CA SER A 213 -0.22 44.16 14.44
C SER A 213 -1.57 44.74 14.02
N GLU A 214 -2.62 43.92 13.87
CA GLU A 214 -3.98 44.40 13.57
C GLU A 214 -4.69 44.92 14.82
N SER A 215 -4.35 44.38 16.00
CA SER A 215 -4.93 44.81 17.29
C SER A 215 -4.42 46.16 17.80
N GLU A 216 -3.30 46.66 17.27
CA GLU A 216 -2.68 47.93 17.65
C GLU A 216 -3.13 49.13 16.78
N GLN A 217 -4.05 48.95 15.82
CA GLN A 217 -4.61 50.08 15.08
C GLN A 217 -5.57 50.90 15.96
N PRO A 218 -5.27 52.18 16.26
CA PRO A 218 -6.12 52.98 17.14
C PRO A 218 -7.43 53.34 16.43
N ALA A 219 -8.55 53.22 17.16
CA ALA A 219 -9.86 53.67 16.72
C ALA A 219 -9.84 55.18 16.46
N LEU A 220 -9.91 55.56 15.18
CA LEU A 220 -10.09 56.94 14.71
C LEU A 220 -11.56 57.34 14.72
#